data_AF-A0A6M3LAT1-F1
#
_entry.id   AF-A0A6M3LAT1-F1
#
_cell.length_a   1.000
_cell.length_b   1.000
_cell.length_c   1.000
_cell.angle_alpha   90.00
_cell.angle_beta   90.00
_cell.angle_gamma   90.00
#
_symmetry.space_group_name_H-M   'P 1'
#
loop_
_entity.id
_entity.type
_entity.pdbx_description
1 polymer ?
#
loop_
_entity_poly.entity_id
_entity_poly.type
_entity_poly.pdbx_seq_one_letter_code
_entity_poly.pdbx_strand_id
1 'polypeptide(L)'
;MQTMLHKYSKEINQKPVRILEIGSYAGMSTILWAAGIKKFFESGEIICVDMWRPYYGTEIKNEGQLEQDTIKDIALDCGIVEDLFQYNLKVNKSADMVTVIKGDSQKVLPLLRDKSFDVVYIDGNHIYKYVKHDIAEAKRLVKDNGVICGDDLEMAWELVDKKLEGLETQEYIANKEQNIGFHPGVSKAVWEEFSIQRTYEGFWCAQNGKPYDLTGEMLFKPLFVINTEYVLDKYFMSVFNVKYSDMNWSTV
;
A
#
# COMPACT_ATOMS: atom_id res chain seq x y z
N MET A 1 5.37 -3.12 -7.71
CA MET A 1 4.05 -2.94 -8.36
C MET A 1 4.02 -3.21 -9.87
N GLN A 2 4.57 -2.34 -10.75
CA GLN A 2 4.37 -2.48 -12.22
C GLN A 2 4.97 -3.74 -12.84
N THR A 3 6.12 -4.21 -12.35
CA THR A 3 6.71 -5.50 -12.77
C THR A 3 5.77 -6.67 -12.48
N MET A 4 5.11 -6.66 -11.31
CA MET A 4 4.12 -7.67 -10.95
C MET A 4 2.94 -7.63 -11.92
N LEU A 5 2.40 -6.45 -12.23
CA LEU A 5 1.32 -6.30 -13.21
C LEU A 5 1.70 -6.77 -14.61
N HIS A 6 2.92 -6.47 -15.07
CA HIS A 6 3.40 -6.94 -16.36
C HIS A 6 3.52 -8.46 -16.43
N LYS A 7 4.02 -9.09 -15.37
CA LYS A 7 4.06 -10.55 -15.28
C LYS A 7 2.64 -11.12 -15.31
N TYR A 8 1.76 -10.60 -14.46
CA TYR A 8 0.37 -11.03 -14.36
C TYR A 8 -0.40 -10.85 -15.68
N SER A 9 -0.15 -9.76 -16.42
CA SER A 9 -0.79 -9.52 -17.72
C SER A 9 -0.45 -10.57 -18.79
N LYS A 10 0.67 -11.29 -18.64
CA LYS A 10 1.04 -12.40 -19.53
C LYS A 10 0.38 -13.72 -19.12
N GLU A 11 -0.07 -13.83 -17.87
CA GLU A 11 -0.69 -15.04 -17.32
C GLU A 11 -2.20 -15.10 -17.57
N ILE A 12 -2.83 -13.95 -17.84
CA ILE A 12 -4.27 -13.86 -18.08
C ILE A 12 -4.58 -13.48 -19.53
N ASN A 13 -5.76 -13.91 -20.01
CA ASN A 13 -6.35 -13.36 -21.22
C ASN A 13 -6.88 -11.96 -20.90
N GLN A 14 -6.42 -10.94 -21.63
CA GLN A 14 -6.76 -9.53 -21.39
C GLN A 14 -8.27 -9.33 -21.20
N LYS A 15 -8.62 -8.82 -20.02
CA LYS A 15 -9.96 -8.44 -19.53
C LYS A 15 -9.77 -7.20 -18.66
N PRO A 16 -10.84 -6.46 -18.27
CA PRO A 16 -10.68 -5.41 -17.27
C PRO A 16 -10.03 -6.01 -16.01
N VAL A 17 -8.84 -5.53 -15.68
CA VAL A 17 -8.15 -5.95 -14.46
C VAL A 17 -8.77 -5.18 -13.28
N ARG A 18 -9.12 -5.89 -12.22
CA ARG A 18 -9.72 -5.30 -11.02
C ARG A 18 -8.70 -5.35 -9.88
N ILE A 19 -8.32 -4.19 -9.37
CA ILE A 19 -7.39 -4.06 -8.25
C ILE A 19 -8.16 -3.56 -7.02
N LEU A 20 -7.97 -4.21 -5.88
CA LEU A 20 -8.37 -3.70 -4.57
C LEU A 20 -7.13 -3.13 -3.88
N GLU A 21 -7.21 -1.91 -3.38
CA GLU A 21 -6.16 -1.24 -2.63
C GLU A 21 -6.67 -0.95 -1.21
N ILE A 22 -5.98 -1.47 -0.20
CA ILE A 22 -6.31 -1.28 1.22
C ILE A 22 -5.23 -0.39 1.81
N GLY A 23 -5.61 0.81 2.26
CA GLY A 23 -4.66 1.88 2.58
C GLY A 23 -4.16 2.55 1.31
N SER A 24 -4.63 3.77 1.08
CA SER A 24 -4.36 4.54 -0.15
C SER A 24 -3.69 5.87 0.15
N TYR A 25 -3.82 6.39 1.37
CA TYR A 25 -3.21 7.64 1.84
C TYR A 25 -3.37 8.77 0.80
N ALA A 26 -2.28 9.40 0.37
CA ALA A 26 -2.28 10.45 -0.66
C ALA A 26 -2.20 9.91 -2.11
N GLY A 27 -2.23 8.58 -2.33
CA GLY A 27 -2.53 7.96 -3.62
C GLY A 27 -1.32 7.57 -4.50
N MET A 28 -0.10 7.51 -3.95
CA MET A 28 1.09 7.15 -4.76
C MET A 28 0.95 5.77 -5.38
N SER A 29 0.66 4.76 -4.57
CA SER A 29 0.39 3.38 -4.99
C SER A 29 -0.76 3.32 -5.99
N THR A 30 -1.87 4.01 -5.74
CA THR A 30 -3.01 4.13 -6.65
C THR A 30 -2.60 4.63 -8.04
N ILE A 31 -1.76 5.67 -8.11
CA ILE A 31 -1.25 6.21 -9.38
C ILE A 31 -0.35 5.19 -10.08
N LEU A 32 0.51 4.49 -9.33
CA LEU A 32 1.38 3.45 -9.88
C LEU A 32 0.57 2.28 -10.43
N TRP A 33 -0.53 1.90 -9.77
CA TRP A 33 -1.50 0.93 -10.25
C TRP A 33 -2.15 1.41 -11.54
N ALA A 34 -2.71 2.62 -11.57
CA ALA A 34 -3.36 3.18 -12.75
C ALA A 34 -2.42 3.26 -13.96
N ALA A 35 -1.17 3.68 -13.74
CA ALA A 35 -0.14 3.71 -14.77
C ALA A 35 0.23 2.30 -15.28
N GLY A 36 0.29 1.31 -14.38
CA GLY A 36 0.50 -0.08 -14.74
C GLY A 36 -0.66 -0.65 -15.56
N ILE A 37 -1.91 -0.38 -15.16
CA ILE A 37 -3.11 -0.79 -15.90
C ILE A 37 -3.06 -0.23 -17.32
N LYS A 38 -2.90 1.10 -17.46
CA LYS A 38 -2.81 1.80 -18.77
C LYS A 38 -1.73 1.23 -19.69
N LYS A 39 -0.67 0.66 -19.13
CA LYS A 39 0.48 0.15 -19.88
C LYS A 39 0.34 -1.30 -20.31
N PHE A 40 -0.26 -2.14 -19.48
CA PHE A 40 -0.22 -3.60 -19.66
C PHE A 40 -1.58 -4.24 -19.93
N PHE A 41 -2.68 -3.49 -19.80
CA PHE A 41 -4.05 -3.97 -19.96
C PHE A 41 -4.87 -3.05 -20.86
N GLU A 42 -5.93 -3.60 -21.48
CA GLU A 42 -6.86 -2.81 -22.30
C GLU A 42 -7.72 -1.85 -21.46
N SER A 43 -8.07 -2.27 -20.25
CA SER A 43 -8.85 -1.49 -19.28
C SER A 43 -8.66 -2.06 -17.87
N GLY A 44 -9.10 -1.33 -16.86
CA GLY A 44 -9.16 -1.81 -15.49
C GLY A 44 -9.76 -0.80 -14.53
N GLU A 45 -10.00 -1.26 -13.31
CA GLU A 45 -10.53 -0.46 -12.21
C GLU A 45 -9.73 -0.71 -10.94
N ILE A 46 -9.66 0.32 -10.11
CA ILE A 46 -9.03 0.29 -8.80
C ILE A 46 -10.10 0.67 -7.78
N ILE A 47 -10.30 -0.18 -6.77
CA ILE A 47 -11.15 0.13 -5.63
C ILE A 47 -10.23 0.44 -4.46
N CYS A 48 -10.25 1.69 -3.99
CA CYS A 48 -9.46 2.16 -2.86
C CYS A 48 -10.31 2.13 -1.60
N VAL A 49 -9.82 1.47 -0.55
CA VAL A 49 -10.43 1.41 0.78
C VAL A 49 -9.49 2.09 1.77
N ASP A 50 -9.91 3.23 2.30
CA ASP A 50 -9.14 3.99 3.30
C ASP A 50 -10.08 4.75 4.22
N MET A 51 -9.69 4.97 5.47
CA MET A 51 -10.44 5.78 6.42
C MET A 51 -10.21 7.28 6.23
N TRP A 52 -9.02 7.69 5.74
CA TRP A 52 -8.50 9.06 5.79
C TRP A 52 -8.74 9.73 7.14
N ARG A 53 -8.37 9.01 8.21
CA ARG A 53 -8.45 9.45 9.61
C ARG A 53 -7.23 8.90 10.35
N PRO A 54 -6.83 9.51 11.48
CA PRO A 54 -5.78 8.99 12.33
C PRO A 54 -5.98 7.50 12.65
N TYR A 55 -4.96 6.71 12.35
CA TYR A 55 -5.00 5.25 12.46
C TYR A 55 -4.60 4.78 13.87
N TYR A 56 -3.88 5.61 14.62
CA TYR A 56 -3.33 5.27 15.93
C TYR A 56 -4.27 5.71 17.05
N GLY A 57 -4.82 4.73 17.78
CA GLY A 57 -5.23 4.97 19.15
C GLY A 57 -4.03 5.38 20.01
N THR A 58 -4.28 5.93 21.19
CA THR A 58 -3.28 6.45 22.15
C THR A 58 -2.31 5.39 22.73
N GLU A 59 -2.10 4.26 22.06
CA GLU A 59 -1.28 3.16 22.53
C GLU A 59 0.19 3.40 22.15
N ILE A 60 0.93 3.91 23.14
CA ILE A 60 2.39 3.97 23.30
C ILE A 60 3.17 4.48 22.07
N LYS A 61 3.12 5.80 21.87
CA LYS A 61 4.08 6.52 21.01
C LYS A 61 5.37 6.77 21.80
N ASN A 62 6.54 6.45 21.24
CA ASN A 62 7.83 6.83 21.84
C ASN A 62 8.01 8.37 21.79
N GLU A 63 8.67 8.97 22.79
CA GLU A 63 8.74 10.44 22.99
C GLU A 63 9.17 11.25 21.75
N GLY A 64 9.95 10.69 20.82
CA GLY A 64 10.37 11.36 19.56
C GLY A 64 9.47 11.12 18.33
N GLN A 65 8.60 10.10 18.35
CA GLN A 65 7.61 9.83 17.30
C GLN A 65 6.34 10.67 17.49
N LEU A 66 6.08 11.12 18.73
CA LEU A 66 4.90 11.91 19.09
C LEU A 66 4.68 13.15 18.21
N GLU A 67 5.71 13.94 17.90
CA GLU A 67 5.53 15.19 17.14
C GLU A 67 5.21 14.97 15.65
N GLN A 68 5.88 14.01 15.00
CA GLN A 68 5.64 13.70 13.58
C GLN A 68 4.29 13.02 13.38
N ASP A 69 3.94 12.10 14.28
CA ASP A 69 2.64 11.44 14.24
C ASP A 69 1.51 12.44 14.51
N THR A 70 1.72 13.43 15.39
CA THR A 70 0.72 14.48 15.66
C THR A 70 0.39 15.29 14.41
N ILE A 71 1.38 15.63 13.58
CA ILE A 71 1.11 16.46 12.39
C ILE A 71 0.44 15.64 11.28
N LYS A 72 0.84 14.38 11.10
CA LYS A 72 0.13 13.45 10.20
C LYS A 72 -1.32 13.24 10.65
N ASP A 73 -1.53 13.02 11.94
CA ASP A 73 -2.86 12.86 12.52
C ASP A 73 -3.71 14.12 12.28
N ILE A 74 -3.15 15.32 12.50
CA ILE A 74 -3.83 16.59 12.18
C ILE A 74 -4.13 16.70 10.68
N ALA A 75 -3.21 16.31 9.79
CA ALA A 75 -3.43 16.37 8.34
C ALA A 75 -4.55 15.42 7.89
N LEU A 76 -4.62 14.22 8.48
CA LEU A 76 -5.70 13.26 8.27
C LEU A 76 -7.03 13.82 8.80
N ASP A 77 -7.05 14.33 10.03
CA ASP A 77 -8.26 14.90 10.66
C ASP A 77 -8.77 16.14 9.91
N CYS A 78 -7.87 16.96 9.38
CA CYS A 78 -8.22 18.13 8.58
C CYS A 78 -8.68 17.79 7.16
N GLY A 79 -8.65 16.51 6.74
CA GLY A 79 -9.00 16.08 5.39
C GLY A 79 -7.93 16.39 4.33
N ILE A 80 -6.77 16.90 4.71
CA ILE A 80 -5.71 17.33 3.78
C ILE A 80 -5.20 16.14 2.96
N VAL A 81 -5.02 14.98 3.59
CA VAL A 81 -4.54 13.78 2.91
C VAL A 81 -5.54 13.27 1.87
N GLU A 82 -6.83 13.33 2.18
CA GLU A 82 -7.90 12.96 1.25
C GLU A 82 -7.97 13.95 0.07
N ASP A 83 -7.84 15.25 0.34
CA ASP A 83 -7.77 16.26 -0.72
C ASP A 83 -6.56 16.05 -1.63
N LEU A 84 -5.40 15.71 -1.05
CA LEU A 84 -4.20 15.35 -1.81
C LEU A 84 -4.41 14.10 -2.65
N PHE A 85 -5.07 13.07 -2.12
CA PHE A 85 -5.44 11.88 -2.88
C PHE A 85 -6.28 12.24 -4.11
N GLN A 86 -7.36 13.00 -3.92
CA GLN A 86 -8.24 13.43 -5.02
C GLN A 86 -7.49 14.29 -6.05
N TYR A 87 -6.66 15.22 -5.58
CA TYR A 87 -5.81 16.05 -6.45
C TYR A 87 -4.86 15.18 -7.29
N ASN A 88 -4.15 14.27 -6.63
CA ASN A 88 -3.19 13.36 -7.26
C ASN A 88 -3.86 12.46 -8.31
N LEU A 89 -5.09 11.99 -8.07
CA LEU A 89 -5.88 11.27 -9.09
C LEU A 89 -6.23 12.14 -10.30
N LYS A 90 -6.62 13.41 -10.07
CA LYS A 90 -7.02 14.36 -11.11
C LYS A 90 -5.84 14.72 -12.01
N VAL A 91 -4.70 15.13 -11.45
CA VAL A 91 -3.52 15.54 -12.23
C VAL A 91 -2.93 14.36 -13.01
N ASN A 92 -3.04 13.14 -12.48
CA ASN A 92 -2.61 11.91 -13.18
C ASN A 92 -3.67 11.30 -14.09
N LYS A 93 -4.82 11.98 -14.31
CA LYS A 93 -5.92 11.53 -15.17
C LYS A 93 -6.33 10.08 -14.89
N SER A 94 -6.42 9.74 -13.60
CA SER A 94 -6.69 8.38 -13.13
C SER A 94 -8.00 8.28 -12.35
N ALA A 95 -8.66 9.41 -12.08
CA ALA A 95 -9.95 9.46 -11.37
C ALA A 95 -11.01 8.54 -11.98
N ASP A 96 -11.13 8.48 -13.32
CA ASP A 96 -12.14 7.66 -14.00
C ASP A 96 -11.94 6.15 -13.82
N MET A 97 -10.77 5.71 -13.36
CA MET A 97 -10.44 4.31 -13.09
C MET A 97 -10.60 3.94 -11.62
N VAL A 98 -10.84 4.91 -10.73
CA VAL A 98 -10.77 4.72 -9.28
C VAL A 98 -12.16 4.87 -8.66
N THR A 99 -12.57 3.87 -7.90
CA THR A 99 -13.72 3.94 -7.00
C THR A 99 -13.22 4.01 -5.56
N VAL A 100 -13.65 5.03 -4.82
CA VAL A 100 -13.27 5.22 -3.42
C VAL A 100 -14.36 4.71 -2.49
N ILE A 101 -13.98 3.86 -1.53
CA ILE A 101 -14.82 3.45 -0.41
C ILE A 101 -14.16 3.95 0.88
N LYS A 102 -14.66 5.07 1.39
CA LYS A 102 -14.16 5.62 2.66
C LYS A 102 -14.66 4.79 3.83
N GLY A 103 -13.77 4.08 4.50
CA GLY A 103 -14.13 3.25 5.65
C GLY A 103 -13.01 2.36 6.17
N ASP A 104 -13.24 1.84 7.37
CA ASP A 104 -12.40 0.87 8.05
C ASP A 104 -12.41 -0.46 7.27
N SER A 105 -11.22 -0.97 6.92
CA SER A 105 -11.09 -2.22 6.16
C SER A 105 -11.80 -3.38 6.85
N GLN A 106 -11.79 -3.42 8.19
CA GLN A 106 -12.47 -4.46 8.97
C GLN A 106 -13.99 -4.49 8.79
N LYS A 107 -14.57 -3.37 8.34
CA LYS A 107 -16.02 -3.23 8.09
C LYS A 107 -16.34 -3.26 6.60
N VAL A 108 -15.45 -2.74 5.76
CA VAL A 108 -15.66 -2.63 4.32
C VAL A 108 -15.39 -3.96 3.62
N LEU A 109 -14.26 -4.61 3.90
CA LEU A 109 -13.84 -5.82 3.17
C LEU A 109 -14.87 -6.95 3.25
N PRO A 110 -15.50 -7.25 4.41
CA PRO A 110 -16.53 -8.28 4.51
C PRO A 110 -17.76 -8.06 3.61
N LEU A 111 -18.00 -6.82 3.16
CA LEU A 111 -19.13 -6.47 2.29
C LEU A 111 -18.81 -6.64 0.81
N LEU A 112 -17.52 -6.78 0.46
CA LEU A 112 -17.08 -6.98 -0.92
C LEU A 112 -17.29 -8.43 -1.35
N ARG A 113 -17.59 -8.63 -2.64
CA ARG A 113 -17.87 -9.93 -3.23
C ARG A 113 -16.61 -10.80 -3.33
N ASP A 114 -16.72 -12.06 -2.91
CA ASP A 114 -15.69 -13.09 -3.07
C ASP A 114 -15.20 -13.18 -4.52
N LYS A 115 -13.91 -13.55 -4.67
CA LYS A 115 -13.31 -13.89 -5.98
C LYS A 115 -13.56 -12.83 -7.06
N SER A 116 -13.46 -11.57 -6.69
CA SER A 116 -13.83 -10.46 -7.57
C SER A 116 -12.64 -9.62 -8.02
N PHE A 117 -11.48 -9.72 -7.36
CA PHE A 117 -10.29 -8.95 -7.69
C PHE A 117 -9.17 -9.80 -8.30
N ASP A 118 -8.49 -9.25 -9.30
CA ASP A 118 -7.30 -9.85 -9.89
C ASP A 118 -6.07 -9.61 -9.01
N VAL A 119 -6.02 -8.43 -8.38
CA VAL A 119 -4.96 -8.04 -7.46
C VAL A 119 -5.60 -7.47 -6.19
N VAL A 120 -5.09 -7.87 -5.03
CA VAL A 120 -5.39 -7.22 -3.74
C VAL A 120 -4.08 -6.70 -3.15
N TYR A 121 -3.97 -5.39 -2.99
CA TYR A 121 -2.83 -4.71 -2.38
C TYR A 121 -3.17 -4.28 -0.94
N ILE A 122 -2.27 -4.59 -0.01
CA ILE A 122 -2.42 -4.33 1.43
C ILE A 122 -1.29 -3.39 1.87
N ASP A 123 -1.67 -2.19 2.29
CA ASP A 123 -0.79 -1.15 2.85
C ASP A 123 -1.59 -0.31 3.89
N GLY A 124 -2.34 -1.03 4.73
CA GLY A 124 -3.24 -0.48 5.74
C GLY A 124 -2.53 -0.26 7.08
N ASN A 125 -3.12 -0.80 8.15
CA ASN A 125 -2.51 -0.74 9.48
C ASN A 125 -1.46 -1.86 9.63
N HIS A 126 -0.28 -1.56 10.19
CA HIS A 126 0.84 -2.50 10.24
C HIS A 126 0.88 -3.37 11.52
N ILE A 127 -0.02 -3.15 12.47
CA ILE A 127 -0.19 -4.03 13.64
C ILE A 127 -0.73 -5.39 13.17
N TYR A 128 -0.08 -6.46 13.63
CA TYR A 128 -0.31 -7.86 13.23
C TYR A 128 -1.78 -8.25 13.07
N LYS A 129 -2.64 -7.92 14.05
CA LYS A 129 -4.04 -8.34 14.05
C LYS A 129 -4.83 -7.75 12.86
N TYR A 130 -4.50 -6.54 12.42
CA TYR A 130 -5.17 -5.89 11.29
C TYR A 130 -4.59 -6.39 9.98
N VAL A 131 -3.27 -6.53 9.87
CA VAL A 131 -2.63 -7.16 8.70
C VAL A 131 -3.16 -8.58 8.47
N LYS A 132 -3.30 -9.39 9.52
CA LYS A 132 -3.88 -10.75 9.42
C LYS A 132 -5.33 -10.72 8.96
N HIS A 133 -6.12 -9.75 9.44
CA HIS A 133 -7.50 -9.57 8.98
C HIS A 133 -7.53 -9.24 7.49
N ASP A 134 -6.74 -8.25 7.05
CA ASP A 134 -6.69 -7.83 5.65
C ASP A 134 -6.19 -8.96 4.74
N ILE A 135 -5.19 -9.76 5.16
CA ILE A 135 -4.73 -10.94 4.41
C ILE A 135 -5.83 -12.01 4.32
N ALA A 136 -6.56 -12.27 5.42
CA ALA A 136 -7.65 -13.25 5.41
C ALA A 136 -8.76 -12.85 4.43
N GLU A 137 -9.15 -11.57 4.45
CA GLU A 137 -10.12 -11.01 3.50
C GLU A 137 -9.56 -11.01 2.07
N ALA A 138 -8.29 -10.66 1.87
CA ALA A 138 -7.65 -10.70 0.56
C ALA A 138 -7.67 -12.10 -0.06
N LYS A 139 -7.44 -13.16 0.73
CA LYS A 139 -7.53 -14.56 0.27
C LYS A 139 -8.94 -14.94 -0.21
N ARG A 140 -9.98 -14.39 0.43
CA ARG A 140 -11.38 -14.57 0.02
C ARG A 140 -11.71 -13.75 -1.24
N LEU A 141 -11.23 -12.51 -1.30
CA LEU A 141 -11.57 -11.52 -2.33
C LEU A 141 -10.82 -11.71 -3.65
N VAL A 142 -9.58 -12.23 -3.59
CA VAL A 142 -8.75 -12.47 -4.78
C VAL A 142 -9.29 -13.65 -5.59
N LYS A 143 -9.41 -13.48 -6.90
CA LYS A 143 -9.74 -14.53 -7.88
C LYS A 143 -8.74 -15.67 -7.81
N ASP A 144 -9.13 -16.82 -8.35
CA ASP A 144 -8.19 -17.92 -8.53
C ASP A 144 -7.04 -17.48 -9.46
N ASN A 145 -5.81 -17.79 -9.07
CA ASN A 145 -4.57 -17.29 -9.68
C ASN A 145 -4.37 -15.77 -9.61
N GLY A 146 -5.24 -15.02 -8.92
CA GLY A 146 -4.97 -13.61 -8.66
C GLY A 146 -3.83 -13.42 -7.64
N VAL A 147 -3.33 -12.20 -7.55
CA VAL A 147 -2.15 -11.85 -6.74
C VAL A 147 -2.58 -11.09 -5.49
N ILE A 148 -2.04 -11.48 -4.34
CA ILE A 148 -2.08 -10.67 -3.12
C ILE A 148 -0.70 -10.06 -2.94
N CYS A 149 -0.62 -8.77 -2.68
CA CYS A 149 0.63 -8.05 -2.49
C CYS A 149 0.49 -6.97 -1.42
N GLY A 150 1.60 -6.39 -1.02
CA GLY A 150 1.62 -5.27 -0.09
C GLY A 150 3.01 -4.66 0.01
N ASP A 151 3.14 -3.69 0.90
CA ASP A 151 4.41 -3.04 1.22
C ASP A 151 4.84 -3.33 2.66
N ASP A 152 5.87 -2.62 3.13
CA ASP A 152 6.32 -2.60 4.54
C ASP A 152 6.81 -3.94 5.08
N LEU A 153 7.34 -4.80 4.20
CA LEU A 153 8.09 -5.99 4.58
C LEU A 153 9.60 -5.74 4.41
N GLU A 154 10.17 -4.90 5.28
CA GLU A 154 11.61 -4.57 5.25
C GLU A 154 12.48 -5.74 5.69
N MET A 155 11.94 -6.60 6.57
CA MET A 155 12.63 -7.77 7.10
C MET A 155 11.74 -9.00 7.10
N ALA A 156 12.22 -10.09 6.52
CA ALA A 156 11.53 -11.38 6.61
C ALA A 156 11.50 -11.89 8.05
N TRP A 157 10.36 -12.46 8.48
CA TRP A 157 10.16 -12.91 9.87
C TRP A 157 11.22 -13.92 10.35
N GLU A 158 11.69 -14.80 9.46
CA GLU A 158 12.72 -15.79 9.81
C GLU A 158 14.06 -15.17 10.25
N LEU A 159 14.30 -13.91 9.87
CA LEU A 159 15.50 -13.16 10.26
C LEU A 159 15.30 -12.32 11.53
N VAL A 160 14.09 -12.28 12.07
CA VAL A 160 13.76 -11.55 13.30
C VAL A 160 14.38 -12.28 14.50
N ASP A 161 15.13 -11.55 15.34
CA ASP A 161 15.63 -12.11 16.61
C ASP A 161 14.44 -12.58 17.45
N LYS A 162 14.49 -13.82 17.95
CA LYS A 162 13.48 -14.41 18.84
C LYS A 162 13.13 -13.52 20.03
N LYS A 163 14.05 -12.66 20.49
CA LYS A 163 13.77 -11.70 21.57
C LYS A 163 12.73 -10.64 21.20
N LEU A 164 12.48 -10.43 19.91
CA LEU A 164 11.51 -9.49 19.38
C LEU A 164 10.14 -10.15 19.10
N GLU A 165 10.02 -11.46 19.34
CA GLU A 165 8.71 -12.13 19.33
C GLU A 165 7.79 -11.52 20.40
N GLY A 166 6.52 -11.31 20.05
CA GLY A 166 5.53 -10.63 20.90
C GLY A 166 5.41 -9.14 20.63
N LEU A 167 6.35 -8.54 19.88
CA LEU A 167 6.30 -7.12 19.51
C LEU A 167 5.56 -6.87 18.18
N GLU A 168 4.99 -7.90 17.55
CA GLU A 168 4.14 -7.76 16.36
C GLU A 168 2.86 -6.93 16.60
N THR A 169 2.58 -6.57 17.86
CA THR A 169 1.52 -5.63 18.23
C THR A 169 1.93 -4.16 18.09
N GLN A 170 3.21 -3.89 17.83
CA GLN A 170 3.75 -2.56 17.60
C GLN A 170 3.71 -2.24 16.11
N GLU A 171 3.47 -0.98 15.77
CA GLU A 171 3.50 -0.54 14.37
C GLU A 171 4.89 -0.70 13.77
N TYR A 172 5.91 -0.17 14.46
CA TYR A 172 7.27 -0.10 13.94
C TYR A 172 8.30 -0.32 15.05
N ILE A 173 9.35 -1.07 14.76
CA ILE A 173 10.45 -1.32 15.69
C ILE A 173 11.77 -0.95 15.04
N ALA A 174 12.56 -0.14 15.73
CA ALA A 174 13.98 0.06 15.40
C ALA A 174 14.84 -1.03 16.06
N ASN A 175 15.30 -2.00 15.28
CA ASN A 175 16.28 -2.99 15.73
C ASN A 175 17.71 -2.42 15.60
N LYS A 176 18.26 -1.95 16.73
CA LYS A 176 19.61 -1.41 16.81
C LYS A 176 20.71 -2.44 16.54
N GLU A 177 20.50 -3.70 16.89
CA GLU A 177 21.50 -4.76 16.69
C GLU A 177 21.68 -5.10 15.21
N GLN A 178 20.56 -5.14 14.47
CA GLN A 178 20.55 -5.39 13.02
C GLN A 178 20.61 -4.10 12.19
N ASN A 179 20.65 -2.92 12.84
CA ASN A 179 20.63 -1.59 12.22
C ASN A 179 19.53 -1.43 11.15
N ILE A 180 18.33 -1.92 11.48
CA ILE A 180 17.15 -1.89 10.60
C ILE A 180 15.93 -1.49 11.43
N GLY A 181 15.04 -0.68 10.86
CA GLY A 181 13.70 -0.54 11.38
C GLY A 181 12.71 -1.23 10.45
N PHE A 182 11.69 -1.85 11.03
CA PHE A 182 10.76 -2.69 10.28
C PHE A 182 9.38 -2.76 10.95
N HIS A 183 8.38 -3.20 10.18
CA HIS A 183 7.02 -3.43 10.66
C HIS A 183 6.82 -4.90 11.09
N PRO A 184 6.90 -5.24 12.39
CA PRO A 184 6.91 -6.62 12.85
C PRO A 184 5.59 -7.35 12.58
N GLY A 185 4.46 -6.63 12.62
CA GLY A 185 3.15 -7.19 12.31
C GLY A 185 3.03 -7.64 10.86
N VAL A 186 3.55 -6.85 9.92
CA VAL A 186 3.64 -7.20 8.50
C VAL A 186 4.56 -8.40 8.32
N SER A 187 5.78 -8.35 8.87
CA SER A 187 6.74 -9.46 8.82
C SER A 187 6.14 -10.79 9.23
N LYS A 188 5.53 -10.83 10.42
CA LYS A 188 4.94 -12.06 10.96
C LYS A 188 3.78 -12.55 10.12
N ALA A 189 2.83 -11.66 9.81
CA ALA A 189 1.61 -12.04 9.12
C ALA A 189 1.89 -12.59 7.71
N VAL A 190 2.77 -11.92 6.96
CA VAL A 190 3.15 -12.35 5.61
C VAL A 190 3.90 -13.69 5.64
N TRP A 191 4.80 -13.89 6.62
CA TRP A 191 5.52 -15.16 6.76
C TRP A 191 4.59 -16.33 7.09
N GLU A 192 3.67 -16.17 8.05
CA GLU A 192 2.72 -17.22 8.42
C GLU A 192 1.78 -17.59 7.27
N GLU A 193 1.36 -16.60 6.48
CA GLU A 193 0.31 -16.80 5.46
C GLU A 193 0.85 -17.22 4.10
N PHE A 194 2.11 -16.89 3.79
CA PHE A 194 2.71 -17.08 2.46
C PHE A 194 4.15 -17.59 2.47
N SER A 195 4.82 -17.68 3.62
CA SER A 195 6.23 -18.08 3.75
C SER A 195 7.19 -17.26 2.87
N ILE A 196 6.90 -15.97 2.68
CA ILE A 196 7.78 -15.07 1.93
C ILE A 196 9.01 -14.74 2.77
N GLN A 197 10.19 -14.96 2.18
CA GLN A 197 11.49 -14.75 2.81
C GLN A 197 12.30 -13.62 2.17
N ARG A 198 11.81 -13.06 1.05
CA ARG A 198 12.51 -12.04 0.28
C ARG A 198 11.53 -10.99 -0.21
N THR A 199 11.98 -9.75 -0.21
CA THR A 199 11.21 -8.60 -0.69
C THR A 199 12.03 -7.74 -1.61
N TYR A 200 11.34 -6.84 -2.30
CA TYR A 200 11.95 -5.84 -3.15
C TYR A 200 11.65 -4.47 -2.55
N GLU A 201 12.57 -3.95 -1.73
CA GLU A 201 12.40 -2.66 -1.05
C GLU A 201 11.10 -2.57 -0.23
N GLY A 202 10.77 -3.61 0.55
CA GLY A 202 9.50 -3.66 1.31
C GLY A 202 8.36 -4.33 0.58
N PHE A 203 8.31 -4.22 -0.75
CA PHE A 203 7.24 -4.82 -1.56
C PHE A 203 7.28 -6.35 -1.56
N TRP A 204 6.13 -6.97 -1.30
CA TRP A 204 5.94 -8.42 -1.28
C TRP A 204 4.73 -8.83 -2.12
N CYS A 205 4.73 -10.06 -2.63
CA CYS A 205 3.61 -10.61 -3.38
C CYS A 205 3.52 -12.13 -3.31
N ALA A 206 2.29 -12.63 -3.34
CA ALA A 206 1.92 -14.03 -3.26
C ALA A 206 0.83 -14.35 -4.27
N GLN A 207 0.84 -15.58 -4.78
CA GLN A 207 -0.17 -16.12 -5.68
C GLN A 207 -0.45 -17.56 -5.25
N ASN A 208 -1.72 -17.95 -5.17
CA ASN A 208 -2.12 -19.31 -4.75
C ASN A 208 -1.49 -19.76 -3.41
N GLY A 209 -1.37 -18.83 -2.46
CA GLY A 209 -0.83 -19.08 -1.13
C GLY A 209 0.69 -19.28 -1.07
N LYS A 210 1.42 -18.97 -2.14
CA LYS A 210 2.88 -19.11 -2.23
C LYS A 210 3.54 -17.80 -2.67
N PRO A 211 4.84 -17.59 -2.40
CA PRO A 211 5.55 -16.42 -2.91
C PRO A 211 5.45 -16.32 -4.43
N TYR A 212 5.15 -15.14 -4.94
CA TYR A 212 5.06 -14.88 -6.38
C TYR A 212 6.41 -14.31 -6.87
N ASP A 213 7.20 -15.15 -7.54
CA ASP A 213 8.57 -14.82 -7.92
C ASP A 213 8.64 -13.76 -9.03
N LEU A 214 9.31 -12.63 -8.77
CA LEU A 214 9.54 -11.54 -9.72
C LEU A 214 10.99 -11.49 -10.25
N THR A 215 11.88 -12.40 -9.81
CA THR A 215 13.33 -12.34 -10.11
C THR A 215 13.67 -12.44 -11.60
N GLY A 216 12.84 -13.13 -12.40
CA GLY A 216 13.03 -13.28 -13.85
C GLY A 216 12.53 -12.10 -14.70
N GLU A 217 11.82 -11.14 -14.10
CA GLU A 217 11.11 -10.06 -14.82
C GLU A 217 11.83 -8.71 -14.67
N MET A 218 13.17 -8.70 -14.63
CA MET A 218 14.00 -7.48 -14.46
C MET A 218 13.80 -6.45 -15.58
N LEU A 219 12.73 -5.65 -15.49
CA LEU A 219 12.60 -4.35 -16.13
C LEU A 219 13.01 -3.26 -15.13
N PHE A 220 14.27 -3.29 -14.69
CA PHE A 220 14.90 -2.13 -14.05
C PHE A 220 15.40 -1.18 -15.14
N LYS A 221 14.47 -0.52 -15.82
CA LYS A 221 14.64 0.92 -16.00
C LYS A 221 13.72 1.54 -14.96
N PRO A 222 14.19 2.48 -14.12
CA PRO A 222 13.24 3.36 -13.45
C PRO A 222 12.33 3.84 -14.58
N LEU A 223 11.04 3.47 -14.53
CA LEU A 223 10.10 4.16 -15.37
C LEU A 223 10.28 5.59 -14.91
N PHE A 224 10.91 6.41 -15.74
CA PHE A 224 10.80 7.85 -15.64
C PHE A 224 9.30 8.05 -15.64
N VAL A 225 8.82 8.21 -14.43
CA VAL A 225 7.47 8.45 -14.07
C VAL A 225 6.99 9.51 -15.04
N ILE A 226 6.08 9.11 -15.92
CA ILE A 226 5.56 9.90 -17.05
C ILE A 226 5.07 11.22 -16.46
N ASN A 227 5.88 12.28 -16.43
CA ASN A 227 5.57 13.57 -15.80
C ASN A 227 4.46 13.49 -14.73
N THR A 228 4.57 12.60 -13.73
CA THR A 228 3.52 12.53 -12.71
C THR A 228 3.86 13.60 -11.71
N GLU A 229 3.05 14.63 -11.70
CA GLU A 229 2.99 15.52 -10.55
C GLU A 229 2.35 14.70 -9.42
N TYR A 230 3.16 14.33 -8.43
CA TYR A 230 2.70 13.75 -7.19
C TYR A 230 3.02 14.76 -6.09
N VAL A 231 1.99 15.32 -5.49
CA VAL A 231 2.16 16.22 -4.36
C VAL A 231 2.23 15.37 -3.10
N LEU A 232 3.43 15.34 -2.50
CA LEU A 232 3.67 14.74 -1.19
C LEU A 232 3.05 15.61 -0.09
N ASP A 233 2.64 14.96 0.99
CA ASP A 233 2.27 15.62 2.26
C ASP A 233 3.38 16.61 2.67
N LYS A 234 2.98 17.76 3.21
CA LYS A 234 3.82 18.92 3.57
C LYS A 234 5.10 18.57 4.34
N TYR A 235 5.12 17.43 5.01
CA TYR A 235 6.25 16.97 5.82
C TYR A 235 7.43 16.41 5.00
N PHE A 236 7.21 15.86 3.82
CA PHE A 236 8.30 15.40 2.93
C PHE A 236 8.90 16.52 2.07
N MET A 237 8.29 17.70 2.07
CA MET A 237 8.71 18.87 1.29
C MET A 237 10.01 19.54 1.78
N SER A 238 10.63 19.03 2.85
CA SER A 238 12.03 19.38 3.15
C SER A 238 13.02 18.83 2.09
N VAL A 239 12.57 17.88 1.25
CA VAL A 239 13.39 17.26 0.19
C VAL A 239 13.07 17.82 -1.20
N PHE A 240 11.91 18.45 -1.42
CA PHE A 240 11.56 19.09 -2.70
C PHE A 240 10.93 20.46 -2.48
N ASN A 241 11.55 21.49 -3.07
CA ASN A 241 11.35 22.92 -2.80
C ASN A 241 10.03 23.49 -3.37
N VAL A 242 8.87 22.92 -3.01
CA VAL A 242 7.54 23.42 -3.39
C VAL A 242 6.86 23.98 -2.15
N LYS A 243 6.25 25.17 -2.21
CA LYS A 243 5.50 25.76 -1.08
C LYS A 243 4.01 25.58 -1.27
N TYR A 244 3.30 25.30 -0.18
CA TYR A 244 1.83 25.17 -0.15
C TYR A 244 1.09 26.43 -0.63
N SER A 245 1.69 27.61 -0.49
CA SER A 245 1.17 28.88 -1.01
C SER A 245 1.13 28.95 -2.54
N ASP A 246 1.89 28.10 -3.21
CA ASP A 246 2.06 28.12 -4.67
C ASP A 246 1.04 27.20 -5.35
N MET A 247 0.26 26.45 -4.58
CA MET A 247 -0.87 25.64 -5.06
C MET A 247 -2.08 26.54 -5.27
N ASN A 248 -2.33 26.91 -6.52
CA ASN A 248 -3.49 27.72 -6.87
C ASN A 248 -4.75 26.84 -7.03
N TRP A 249 -5.51 26.71 -5.94
CA TRP A 249 -6.78 25.95 -5.88
C TRP A 249 -7.90 26.55 -6.74
N SER A 250 -7.76 27.79 -7.20
CA SER A 250 -8.85 28.56 -7.81
C SER A 250 -9.01 28.39 -9.32
N THR A 251 -8.18 27.57 -9.96
CA THR A 251 -8.23 27.36 -11.41
C THR A 251 -8.09 25.89 -11.83
N VAL A 252 -8.84 24.95 -11.24
CA VAL A 252 -9.01 23.61 -11.84
C VAL A 252 -10.28 22.89 -11.40
#